data_AF-A0A147F2U1-F1
#
_entry.id   AF-A0A147F2U1-F1
#
_cell.length_a   1.000
_cell.length_b   1.000
_cell.length_c   1.000
_cell.angle_alpha   90.00
_cell.angle_beta   90.00
_cell.angle_gamma   90.00
#
_symmetry.space_group_name_H-M   'P 1'
#
loop_
_entity.id
_entity.type
_entity.pdbx_description
1 polymer ?
#
loop_
_entity_poly.entity_id
_entity_poly.type
_entity_poly.pdbx_seq_one_letter_code
_entity_poly.pdbx_strand_id
1 'polypeptide(L)'
;MSNTTTEASISDLIAEIARLREQVEAAQSLAQRAEDRGQVENLFNRYMFLHNAFEDEQIIPMWVKEGTEGIRARYTNAGQYTTWQSVTDYHRGRPHPEGKLILHTTNTPVIEVAADGKTAKGVWLMAGTESGLTDPKVAEAFPDMYSPDEVLGKKVWAHWVWCKYAIDFLKQDGEWKFWKFRCYELARAPFEENWVSFGLKNQGAFDLDLMYFGDDGKPVFMPPADEPVPSKNHPYSPQTTQKLEPVPPVAHEHFVDTFA
;
A
#
# COMPACT_ATOMS: atom_id res chain seq x y z
N MET A 1 -6.72 65.77 24.75
CA MET A 1 -6.03 64.47 24.58
C MET A 1 -5.73 64.35 23.08
N SER A 2 -4.47 64.52 22.69
CA SER A 2 -4.05 64.51 21.28
C SER A 2 -3.72 63.06 20.88
N ASN A 3 -4.56 62.46 20.04
CA ASN A 3 -4.25 61.20 19.38
C ASN A 3 -3.21 61.49 18.30
N THR A 4 -1.95 61.21 18.60
CA THR A 4 -0.85 61.22 17.63
C THR A 4 -0.78 59.83 17.01
N THR A 5 -1.58 59.60 15.97
CA THR A 5 -1.40 58.45 15.10
C THR A 5 -0.19 58.74 14.22
N THR A 6 0.97 58.14 14.51
CA THR A 6 2.14 58.17 13.62
C THR A 6 1.78 57.51 12.30
N GLU A 7 1.77 58.28 11.20
CA GLU A 7 1.64 57.74 9.85
C GLU A 7 2.87 56.87 9.52
N ALA A 8 2.63 55.63 9.10
CA ALA A 8 3.69 54.73 8.66
C ALA A 8 4.38 55.30 7.41
N SER A 9 5.71 55.26 7.36
CA SER A 9 6.43 55.70 6.17
C SER A 9 6.20 54.72 5.01
N ILE A 10 6.40 55.19 3.77
CA ILE A 10 6.37 54.32 2.58
C ILE A 10 7.36 53.15 2.72
N SER A 11 8.51 53.39 3.36
CA SER A 11 9.51 52.34 3.61
C SER A 11 8.98 51.27 4.56
N ASP A 12 8.28 51.66 5.63
CA ASP A 12 7.69 50.73 6.59
C ASP A 12 6.61 49.88 5.92
N LEU A 13 5.79 50.49 5.05
CA LEU A 13 4.77 49.79 4.28
C LEU A 13 5.38 48.79 3.28
N ILE A 14 6.50 49.13 2.62
CA ILE A 14 7.19 48.22 1.71
C ILE A 14 7.75 47.00 2.47
N ALA A 15 8.40 47.23 3.62
CA ALA A 15 8.92 46.16 4.45
C ALA A 15 7.81 45.24 4.96
N GLU A 16 6.68 45.82 5.39
CA GLU A 16 5.52 45.05 5.84
C GLU A 16 4.89 44.23 4.71
N ILE A 17 4.75 44.79 3.50
CA ILE A 17 4.26 44.04 2.34
C ILE A 17 5.18 42.86 2.01
N ALA A 18 6.49 43.05 2.05
CA ALA A 18 7.45 41.96 1.82
C ALA A 18 7.29 40.84 2.86
N ARG A 19 7.22 41.21 4.14
CA ARG A 19 7.01 40.29 5.27
C ARG A 19 5.68 39.52 5.14
N LEU A 20 4.60 40.20 4.75
CA LEU A 20 3.29 39.58 4.55
C LEU A 20 3.28 38.65 3.35
N ARG A 21 3.97 38.98 2.25
CA ARG A 21 4.12 38.08 1.09
C ARG A 21 4.81 36.78 1.47
N GLU A 22 5.91 36.86 2.21
CA GLU A 22 6.63 35.69 2.72
C GLU A 22 5.73 34.81 3.60
N GLN A 23 4.94 35.43 4.49
CA GLN A 23 3.98 34.69 5.32
C GLN A 23 2.87 34.03 4.52
N VAL A 24 2.35 34.71 3.50
CA VAL A 24 1.32 34.14 2.61
C VAL A 24 1.89 32.95 1.84
N GLU A 25 3.09 33.06 1.28
CA GLU A 25 3.76 31.96 0.57
C GLU A 25 4.03 30.76 1.50
N ALA A 26 4.50 31.01 2.72
CA ALA A 26 4.71 29.98 3.72
C ALA A 26 3.39 29.28 4.13
N ALA A 27 2.33 30.06 4.35
CA ALA A 27 1.02 29.54 4.70
C ALA A 27 0.39 28.74 3.55
N GLN A 28 0.51 29.22 2.31
CA GLN A 28 0.05 28.50 1.11
C GLN A 28 0.79 27.18 0.94
N SER A 29 2.12 27.17 1.13
CA SER A 29 2.93 25.96 1.06
C SER A 29 2.54 24.94 2.13
N LEU A 30 2.30 25.39 3.36
CA LEU A 30 1.83 24.52 4.45
C LEU A 30 0.43 23.95 4.16
N ALA A 31 -0.50 24.79 3.70
CA ALA A 31 -1.86 24.38 3.35
C ALA A 31 -1.85 23.36 2.20
N GLN A 32 -1.01 23.58 1.18
CA GLN A 32 -0.86 22.65 0.06
C GLN A 32 -0.32 21.29 0.52
N ARG A 33 0.67 21.25 1.41
CA ARG A 33 1.18 19.97 1.96
C ARG A 33 0.14 19.26 2.82
N ALA A 34 -0.67 19.99 3.58
CA ALA A 34 -1.75 19.41 4.37
C ALA A 34 -2.83 18.79 3.47
N GLU A 35 -3.22 19.48 2.40
CA GLU A 35 -4.12 18.97 1.37
C GLU A 35 -3.53 17.74 0.66
N ASP A 36 -2.27 17.81 0.25
CA ASP A 36 -1.56 16.72 -0.41
C ASP A 36 -1.51 15.45 0.46
N ARG A 37 -1.29 15.61 1.78
CA ARG A 37 -1.34 14.50 2.73
C ARG A 37 -2.71 13.81 2.72
N GLY A 38 -3.79 14.58 2.65
CA GLY A 38 -5.16 14.05 2.54
C GLY A 38 -5.43 13.36 1.20
N GLN A 39 -4.90 13.91 0.11
CA GLN A 39 -5.02 13.31 -1.23
C GLN A 39 -4.28 11.97 -1.33
N VAL A 40 -3.06 11.89 -0.78
CA VAL A 40 -2.26 10.66 -0.70
C VAL A 40 -2.98 9.59 0.12
N GLU A 41 -3.54 9.95 1.28
CA GLU A 41 -4.33 9.04 2.09
C GLU A 41 -5.56 8.51 1.35
N ASN A 42 -6.31 9.42 0.70
CA ASN A 42 -7.47 9.05 -0.10
C ASN A 42 -7.11 8.14 -1.28
N LEU A 43 -5.95 8.35 -1.91
CA LEU A 43 -5.48 7.52 -3.01
C LEU A 43 -5.30 6.07 -2.58
N PHE A 44 -4.58 5.84 -1.47
CA PHE A 44 -4.34 4.48 -0.99
C PHE A 44 -5.60 3.83 -0.40
N ASN A 45 -6.44 4.59 0.30
CA ASN A 45 -7.69 4.04 0.81
C ASN A 45 -8.65 3.69 -0.34
N ARG A 46 -8.68 4.46 -1.43
CA ARG A 46 -9.47 4.13 -2.62
C ARG A 46 -8.97 2.88 -3.34
N TYR A 47 -7.64 2.71 -3.44
CA TYR A 47 -7.05 1.44 -3.89
C TYR A 47 -7.62 0.28 -3.08
N MET A 48 -7.67 0.40 -1.75
CA MET A 48 -8.19 -0.68 -0.90
C MET A 48 -9.67 -0.93 -1.16
N PHE A 49 -10.51 0.09 -1.24
CA PHE A 49 -11.95 -0.10 -1.56
C PHE A 49 -12.16 -0.82 -2.89
N LEU A 50 -11.42 -0.44 -3.94
CA LEU A 50 -11.53 -1.08 -5.25
C LEU A 50 -11.05 -2.53 -5.19
N HIS A 51 -9.93 -2.79 -4.53
CA HIS A 51 -9.36 -4.13 -4.40
C HIS A 51 -10.25 -5.09 -3.61
N ASN A 52 -10.88 -4.61 -2.54
CA ASN A 52 -11.88 -5.37 -1.77
C ASN A 52 -13.08 -5.80 -2.65
N ALA A 53 -13.42 -4.97 -3.65
CA ALA A 53 -14.53 -5.20 -4.57
C ALA A 53 -14.13 -5.90 -5.88
N PHE A 54 -12.86 -6.28 -6.05
CA PHE A 54 -12.30 -6.82 -7.30
C PHE A 54 -12.32 -5.85 -8.50
N GLU A 55 -12.48 -4.55 -8.25
CA GLU A 55 -12.50 -3.47 -9.26
C GLU A 55 -11.07 -3.02 -9.65
N ASP A 56 -10.13 -3.96 -9.72
CA ASP A 56 -8.69 -3.68 -9.86
C ASP A 56 -8.32 -2.96 -11.17
N GLU A 57 -9.09 -3.14 -12.26
CA GLU A 57 -8.89 -2.39 -13.50
C GLU A 57 -8.93 -0.86 -13.27
N GLN A 58 -9.74 -0.39 -12.31
CA GLN A 58 -9.82 1.03 -11.94
C GLN A 58 -8.58 1.53 -11.17
N ILE A 59 -7.71 0.62 -10.71
CA ILE A 59 -6.46 0.93 -10.01
C ILE A 59 -5.34 1.29 -11.00
N ILE A 60 -5.36 0.75 -12.22
CA ILE A 60 -4.33 0.99 -13.25
C ILE A 60 -4.04 2.50 -13.45
N PRO A 61 -5.02 3.41 -13.62
CA PRO A 61 -4.75 4.85 -13.78
C PRO A 61 -4.28 5.57 -12.50
N MET A 62 -4.24 4.88 -11.35
CA MET A 62 -3.70 5.41 -10.10
C MET A 62 -2.18 5.30 -10.00
N TRP A 63 -1.56 4.48 -10.84
CA TRP A 63 -0.11 4.38 -10.96
C TRP A 63 0.46 5.53 -11.79
N VAL A 64 1.75 5.81 -11.58
CA VAL A 64 2.49 6.77 -12.43
C VAL A 64 2.42 6.35 -13.90
N LYS A 65 2.62 7.30 -14.80
CA LYS A 65 2.62 7.06 -16.26
C LYS A 65 3.69 6.06 -16.69
N GLU A 66 3.41 5.32 -17.76
CA GLU A 66 4.41 4.49 -18.44
C GLU A 66 5.66 5.30 -18.79
N GLY A 67 6.85 4.71 -18.59
CA GLY A 67 8.14 5.38 -18.76
C GLY A 67 8.60 6.23 -17.57
N THR A 68 7.82 6.33 -16.49
CA THR A 68 8.28 6.98 -15.25
C THR A 68 9.40 6.16 -14.61
N GLU A 69 10.56 6.79 -14.43
CA GLU A 69 11.74 6.14 -13.84
C GLU A 69 11.47 5.63 -12.42
N GLY A 70 11.98 4.43 -12.10
CA GLY A 70 11.98 3.91 -10.74
C GLY A 70 10.64 3.41 -10.21
N ILE A 71 9.63 3.26 -11.08
CA ILE A 71 8.39 2.55 -10.74
C ILE A 71 8.71 1.15 -10.23
N ARG A 72 8.04 0.72 -9.15
CA ARG A 72 8.11 -0.68 -8.71
C ARG A 72 6.94 -1.13 -7.86
N ALA A 73 6.69 -2.43 -7.86
CA ALA A 73 5.81 -3.12 -6.91
C ALA A 73 6.48 -4.36 -6.33
N ARG A 74 6.26 -4.58 -5.03
CA ARG A 74 6.68 -5.78 -4.28
C ARG A 74 5.52 -6.25 -3.44
N TYR A 75 5.03 -7.46 -3.71
CA TYR A 75 3.90 -8.03 -2.99
C TYR A 75 4.34 -9.10 -1.98
N THR A 76 5.40 -9.84 -2.32
CA THR A 76 5.93 -10.98 -1.56
C THR A 76 7.47 -10.96 -1.57
N ASN A 77 8.09 -12.00 -1.01
CA ASN A 77 9.54 -12.21 -1.08
C ASN A 77 10.03 -12.82 -2.40
N ALA A 78 9.13 -13.13 -3.34
CA ALA A 78 9.50 -13.82 -4.57
C ALA A 78 10.21 -12.91 -5.59
N GLY A 79 9.90 -11.61 -5.58
CA GLY A 79 10.60 -10.65 -6.44
C GLY A 79 9.97 -9.27 -6.44
N GLN A 80 10.45 -8.44 -7.35
CA GLN A 80 9.92 -7.10 -7.61
C GLN A 80 9.62 -6.90 -9.09
N TYR A 81 8.54 -6.17 -9.33
CA TYR A 81 8.08 -5.71 -10.63
C TYR A 81 8.55 -4.28 -10.82
N THR A 82 9.15 -3.97 -11.96
CA THR A 82 9.93 -2.73 -12.20
C THR A 82 9.55 -2.01 -13.48
N THR A 83 8.71 -2.64 -14.31
CA THR A 83 8.12 -2.00 -15.48
C THR A 83 6.68 -1.62 -15.23
N TRP A 84 6.19 -0.56 -15.89
CA TRP A 84 4.78 -0.17 -15.80
C TRP A 84 3.83 -1.30 -16.20
N GLN A 85 4.20 -2.06 -17.24
CA GLN A 85 3.44 -3.24 -17.65
C GLN A 85 3.37 -4.27 -16.52
N SER A 86 4.52 -4.73 -16.01
CA SER A 86 4.55 -5.76 -14.95
C SER A 86 3.80 -5.37 -13.67
N VAL A 87 3.86 -4.08 -13.29
CA VAL A 87 3.15 -3.53 -12.13
C VAL A 87 1.64 -3.47 -12.37
N THR A 88 1.21 -3.10 -13.58
CA THR A 88 -0.22 -2.97 -13.87
C THR A 88 -0.88 -4.28 -14.29
N ASP A 89 -0.13 -5.24 -14.82
CA ASP A 89 -0.64 -6.57 -15.17
C ASP A 89 -1.21 -7.32 -13.95
N TYR A 90 -0.71 -7.05 -12.75
CA TYR A 90 -1.28 -7.55 -11.49
C TYR A 90 -2.77 -7.19 -11.31
N HIS A 91 -3.19 -6.06 -11.87
CA HIS A 91 -4.55 -5.55 -11.74
C HIS A 91 -5.44 -5.87 -12.95
N ARG A 92 -4.86 -6.31 -14.07
CA ARG A 92 -5.58 -6.53 -15.33
C ARG A 92 -6.34 -7.85 -15.33
N GLY A 93 -7.53 -7.81 -15.90
CA GLY A 93 -8.38 -8.99 -16.08
C GLY A 93 -8.75 -9.67 -14.77
N ARG A 94 -8.71 -8.95 -13.63
CA ARG A 94 -9.03 -9.53 -12.33
C ARG A 94 -10.50 -9.97 -12.33
N PRO A 95 -10.79 -11.24 -12.01
CA PRO A 95 -12.16 -11.75 -12.02
C PRO A 95 -12.97 -11.23 -10.83
N HIS A 96 -14.30 -11.32 -10.94
CA HIS A 96 -15.28 -11.04 -9.88
C HIS A 96 -15.96 -12.34 -9.41
N PRO A 97 -15.24 -13.23 -8.70
CA PRO A 97 -15.74 -14.56 -8.36
C PRO A 97 -16.86 -14.52 -7.31
N GLU A 98 -17.93 -15.29 -7.56
CA GLU A 98 -19.01 -15.49 -6.59
C GLU A 98 -18.50 -16.19 -5.31
N GLY A 99 -18.96 -15.71 -4.16
CA GLY A 99 -18.64 -16.31 -2.85
C GLY A 99 -17.24 -16.01 -2.33
N LYS A 100 -16.44 -15.21 -3.06
CA LYS A 100 -15.13 -14.76 -2.59
C LYS A 100 -15.25 -13.45 -1.81
N LEU A 101 -14.49 -13.34 -0.73
CA LEU A 101 -14.38 -12.13 0.07
C LEU A 101 -12.92 -11.72 0.16
N ILE A 102 -12.62 -10.48 -0.19
CA ILE A 102 -11.43 -9.78 0.26
C ILE A 102 -11.93 -8.66 1.15
N LEU A 103 -11.55 -8.69 2.42
CA LEU A 103 -11.83 -7.62 3.36
C LEU A 103 -10.51 -7.10 3.93
N HIS A 104 -9.87 -6.17 3.23
CA HIS A 104 -8.63 -5.52 3.69
C HIS A 104 -8.94 -4.14 4.23
N THR A 105 -8.64 -3.91 5.51
CA THR A 105 -8.80 -2.61 6.16
C THR A 105 -7.45 -2.04 6.54
N THR A 106 -7.17 -0.81 6.08
CA THR A 106 -5.94 -0.08 6.43
C THR A 106 -6.16 0.78 7.67
N ASN A 107 -5.14 0.87 8.51
CA ASN A 107 -5.15 1.70 9.72
C ASN A 107 -3.74 2.18 10.06
N THR A 108 -3.66 3.04 11.08
CA THR A 108 -2.41 3.59 11.62
C THR A 108 -1.52 4.28 10.56
N PRO A 109 -2.08 5.20 9.74
CA PRO A 109 -1.30 5.88 8.69
C PRO A 109 -0.23 6.78 9.29
N VAL A 110 0.99 6.69 8.76
CA VAL A 110 2.02 7.74 8.92
C VAL A 110 2.42 8.21 7.54
N ILE A 111 2.12 9.46 7.22
CA ILE A 111 2.23 10.03 5.88
C ILE A 111 3.03 11.33 5.96
N GLU A 112 4.07 11.44 5.14
CA GLU A 112 4.92 12.62 5.04
C GLU A 112 5.01 13.06 3.57
N VAL A 113 4.63 14.30 3.30
CA VAL A 113 4.78 14.94 1.99
C VAL A 113 6.10 15.71 2.01
N ALA A 114 6.93 15.53 0.97
CA ALA A 114 8.19 16.23 0.85
C ALA A 114 7.99 17.75 0.85
N ALA A 115 8.95 18.51 1.37
CA ALA A 115 8.86 19.97 1.42
C ALA A 115 8.67 20.61 0.02
N ASP A 116 9.24 19.99 -1.02
CA ASP A 116 9.09 20.39 -2.41
C ASP A 116 7.70 20.09 -3.03
N GLY A 117 6.83 19.35 -2.32
CA GLY A 117 5.47 19.01 -2.76
C GLY A 117 5.39 18.05 -3.96
N LYS A 118 6.50 17.40 -4.34
CA LYS A 118 6.56 16.53 -5.53
C LYS A 118 6.42 15.05 -5.21
N THR A 119 6.81 14.66 -4.01
CA THR A 119 6.75 13.27 -3.55
C THR A 119 6.14 13.17 -2.16
N ALA A 120 5.61 11.99 -1.84
CA ALA A 120 5.16 11.68 -0.50
C ALA A 120 5.50 10.23 -0.18
N LYS A 121 5.54 9.92 1.11
CA LYS A 121 5.72 8.58 1.64
C LYS A 121 4.60 8.28 2.60
N GLY A 122 4.13 7.04 2.60
CA GLY A 122 3.18 6.59 3.59
C GLY A 122 3.46 5.17 4.03
N VAL A 123 3.17 4.89 5.30
CA VAL A 123 3.07 3.52 5.81
C VAL A 123 1.72 3.29 6.47
N TRP A 124 1.22 2.06 6.33
CA TRP A 124 -0.04 1.60 6.90
C TRP A 124 0.10 0.20 7.45
N LEU A 125 -0.69 -0.12 8.47
CA LEU A 125 -0.99 -1.49 8.83
C LEU A 125 -2.28 -1.90 8.11
N MET A 126 -2.33 -3.12 7.60
CA MET A 126 -3.53 -3.72 7.01
C MET A 126 -3.89 -4.97 7.80
N ALA A 127 -5.16 -5.09 8.16
CA ALA A 127 -5.72 -6.28 8.78
C ALA A 127 -7.02 -6.64 8.07
N GLY A 128 -7.26 -7.93 7.92
CA GLY A 128 -8.37 -8.37 7.11
C GLY A 128 -8.63 -9.87 7.11
N THR A 129 -9.58 -10.23 6.25
CA THR A 129 -9.89 -11.61 5.91
C THR A 129 -9.89 -11.80 4.43
N GLU A 130 -9.45 -12.98 4.00
CA GLU A 130 -9.63 -13.43 2.63
C GLU A 130 -10.32 -14.79 2.68
N SER A 131 -11.38 -14.97 1.89
CA SER A 131 -12.06 -16.25 1.84
C SER A 131 -12.63 -16.58 0.47
N GLY A 132 -12.90 -17.86 0.24
CA GLY A 132 -13.51 -18.38 -0.97
C GLY A 132 -13.69 -19.89 -0.91
N LEU A 133 -14.23 -20.45 -1.98
CA LEU A 133 -14.44 -21.88 -2.15
C LEU A 133 -13.58 -22.42 -3.30
N THR A 134 -12.92 -23.55 -3.08
CA THR A 134 -12.02 -24.19 -4.04
C THR A 134 -12.49 -25.61 -4.35
N ASP A 135 -12.32 -26.04 -5.60
CA ASP A 135 -12.57 -27.44 -5.98
C ASP A 135 -11.71 -28.39 -5.13
N PRO A 136 -12.27 -29.47 -4.55
CA PRO A 136 -11.53 -30.38 -3.69
C PRO A 136 -10.24 -30.94 -4.30
N LYS A 137 -10.21 -31.22 -5.62
CA LYS A 137 -9.01 -31.74 -6.28
C LYS A 137 -7.89 -30.72 -6.35
N VAL A 138 -8.25 -29.44 -6.49
CA VAL A 138 -7.28 -28.35 -6.50
C VAL A 138 -6.67 -28.17 -5.11
N ALA A 139 -7.50 -28.30 -4.08
CA ALA A 139 -7.08 -28.15 -2.68
C ALA A 139 -6.09 -29.23 -2.22
N GLU A 140 -6.05 -30.41 -2.88
CA GLU A 140 -5.10 -31.48 -2.58
C GLU A 140 -3.63 -31.05 -2.70
N ALA A 141 -3.32 -30.03 -3.51
CA ALA A 141 -1.97 -29.50 -3.66
C ALA A 141 -1.49 -28.71 -2.43
N PHE A 142 -2.43 -28.15 -1.64
CA PHE A 142 -2.14 -27.30 -0.50
C PHE A 142 -3.07 -27.63 0.69
N PRO A 143 -3.03 -28.86 1.23
CA PRO A 143 -4.04 -29.34 2.17
C PRO A 143 -4.09 -28.52 3.47
N ASP A 144 -2.99 -27.89 3.83
CA ASP A 144 -2.87 -27.07 5.05
C ASP A 144 -3.49 -25.66 4.92
N MET A 145 -3.99 -25.29 3.74
CA MET A 145 -4.57 -23.96 3.47
C MET A 145 -6.09 -23.93 3.61
N TYR A 146 -6.76 -25.05 3.89
CA TYR A 146 -8.22 -25.15 3.85
C TYR A 146 -8.80 -25.59 5.18
N SER A 147 -10.03 -25.15 5.47
CA SER A 147 -10.80 -25.61 6.61
C SER A 147 -11.07 -27.12 6.50
N PRO A 148 -11.28 -27.81 7.64
CA PRO A 148 -11.63 -29.23 7.63
C PRO A 148 -12.99 -29.50 6.95
N ASP A 149 -13.90 -28.53 7.02
CA ASP A 149 -15.26 -28.64 6.50
C ASP A 149 -15.36 -28.26 5.01
N GLU A 150 -16.44 -28.72 4.39
CA GLU A 150 -16.83 -28.36 3.02
C GLU A 150 -18.13 -27.55 3.04
N VAL A 151 -18.20 -26.55 2.15
CA VAL A 151 -19.39 -25.73 1.95
C VAL A 151 -19.76 -25.80 0.47
N LEU A 152 -21.03 -26.13 0.18
CA LEU A 152 -21.52 -26.33 -1.18
C LEU A 152 -20.69 -27.38 -1.98
N GLY A 153 -20.18 -28.41 -1.29
CA GLY A 153 -19.35 -29.47 -1.90
C GLY A 153 -17.95 -29.02 -2.33
N LYS A 154 -17.49 -27.87 -1.84
CA LYS A 154 -16.17 -27.30 -2.11
C LYS A 154 -15.37 -27.12 -0.83
N LYS A 155 -14.04 -27.14 -0.94
CA LYS A 155 -13.14 -26.83 0.17
C LYS A 155 -13.19 -25.36 0.52
N VAL A 156 -13.22 -25.06 1.81
CA VAL A 156 -13.29 -23.69 2.31
C VAL A 156 -11.88 -23.15 2.50
N TRP A 157 -11.59 -22.04 1.85
CA TRP A 157 -10.42 -21.22 2.16
C TRP A 157 -10.91 -20.01 2.94
N ALA A 158 -10.61 -19.92 4.24
CA ALA A 158 -10.96 -18.79 5.08
C ALA A 158 -9.76 -18.40 5.92
N HIS A 159 -9.16 -17.24 5.67
CA HIS A 159 -7.88 -16.83 6.23
C HIS A 159 -7.98 -15.45 6.87
N TRP A 160 -7.34 -15.31 8.02
CA TRP A 160 -6.94 -14.02 8.56
C TRP A 160 -5.65 -13.56 7.89
N VAL A 161 -5.58 -12.28 7.54
CA VAL A 161 -4.43 -11.70 6.83
C VAL A 161 -4.03 -10.38 7.46
N TRP A 162 -2.74 -10.21 7.70
CA TRP A 162 -2.14 -8.97 8.17
C TRP A 162 -0.92 -8.62 7.34
N CYS A 163 -0.88 -7.38 6.88
CA CYS A 163 0.26 -6.83 6.16
C CYS A 163 0.63 -5.46 6.71
N LYS A 164 1.79 -4.96 6.29
CA LYS A 164 2.13 -3.54 6.34
C LYS A 164 2.36 -3.08 4.91
N TYR A 165 2.03 -1.83 4.61
CA TYR A 165 2.35 -1.23 3.32
C TYR A 165 3.32 -0.08 3.52
N ALA A 166 4.32 0.02 2.65
CA ALA A 166 5.16 1.19 2.49
C ALA A 166 5.08 1.65 1.05
N ILE A 167 4.64 2.89 0.84
CA ILE A 167 4.34 3.40 -0.49
C ILE A 167 4.99 4.76 -0.66
N ASP A 168 5.72 4.90 -1.77
CA ASP A 168 6.17 6.18 -2.28
C ASP A 168 5.23 6.65 -3.39
N PHE A 169 4.90 7.93 -3.34
CA PHE A 169 3.99 8.61 -4.24
C PHE A 169 4.73 9.67 -5.03
N LEU A 170 4.31 9.87 -6.27
CA LEU A 170 4.82 10.92 -7.15
C LEU A 170 3.66 11.77 -7.66
N LYS A 171 3.81 13.09 -7.62
CA LYS A 171 2.83 14.02 -8.18
C LYS A 171 3.12 14.21 -9.68
N GLN A 172 2.16 13.85 -10.53
CA GLN A 172 2.23 14.02 -11.98
C GLN A 172 1.03 14.84 -12.45
N ASP A 173 1.30 15.94 -13.14
CA ASP A 173 0.26 16.83 -13.69
C ASP A 173 -0.78 17.30 -12.66
N GLY A 174 -0.32 17.52 -11.42
CA GLY A 174 -1.16 17.97 -10.30
C GLY A 174 -1.86 16.83 -9.53
N GLU A 175 -1.76 15.58 -9.98
CA GLU A 175 -2.37 14.42 -9.33
C GLU A 175 -1.33 13.54 -8.64
N TRP A 176 -1.65 13.04 -7.45
CA TRP A 176 -0.85 12.02 -6.77
C TRP A 176 -1.05 10.65 -7.41
N LYS A 177 0.06 9.92 -7.60
CA LYS A 177 0.11 8.58 -8.19
C LYS A 177 0.97 7.62 -7.36
N PHE A 178 0.65 6.33 -7.41
CA PHE A 178 1.53 5.29 -6.88
C PHE A 178 2.81 5.21 -7.71
N TRP A 179 3.96 5.27 -7.05
CA TRP A 179 5.26 5.18 -7.71
C TRP A 179 6.02 3.93 -7.29
N LYS A 180 6.20 3.73 -5.98
CA LYS A 180 6.90 2.55 -5.45
C LYS A 180 6.04 1.93 -4.36
N PHE A 181 5.69 0.67 -4.51
CA PHE A 181 4.73 -0.01 -3.64
C PHE A 181 5.37 -1.25 -3.03
N ARG A 182 5.31 -1.37 -1.70
CA ARG A 182 5.83 -2.55 -1.00
C ARG A 182 4.83 -3.03 0.04
N CYS A 183 4.34 -4.24 -0.17
CA CYS A 183 3.65 -5.03 0.82
C CYS A 183 4.68 -5.78 1.68
N TYR A 184 4.46 -5.78 2.99
CA TYR A 184 5.17 -6.60 3.95
C TYR A 184 4.13 -7.50 4.59
N GLU A 185 3.99 -8.72 4.10
CA GLU A 185 3.18 -9.71 4.81
C GLU A 185 3.71 -9.89 6.23
N LEU A 186 2.83 -9.73 7.21
CA LEU A 186 3.16 -9.77 8.63
C LEU A 186 2.71 -11.09 9.23
N ALA A 187 1.46 -11.50 9.01
CA ALA A 187 0.95 -12.76 9.52
C ALA A 187 -0.22 -13.21 8.64
N ARG A 188 -0.41 -14.52 8.58
CA ARG A 188 -1.55 -15.18 7.96
C ARG A 188 -1.92 -16.37 8.81
N ALA A 189 -3.19 -16.75 8.84
CA ALA A 189 -3.63 -18.01 9.44
C ALA A 189 -4.98 -18.46 8.86
N PRO A 190 -5.23 -19.76 8.66
CA PRO A 190 -6.57 -20.29 8.49
C PRO A 190 -7.47 -19.88 9.66
N PHE A 191 -8.77 -19.74 9.43
CA PHE A 191 -9.72 -19.31 10.46
C PHE A 191 -9.71 -20.22 11.70
N GLU A 192 -9.50 -21.53 11.48
CA GLU A 192 -9.53 -22.59 12.49
C GLU A 192 -8.19 -22.81 13.20
N GLU A 193 -7.12 -22.13 12.77
CA GLU A 193 -5.78 -22.22 13.40
C GLU A 193 -5.29 -20.85 13.86
N ASN A 194 -4.65 -20.79 15.03
CA ASN A 194 -4.07 -19.53 15.52
C ASN A 194 -2.76 -19.18 14.77
N TRP A 195 -2.49 -17.88 14.63
CA TRP A 195 -1.31 -17.36 13.92
C TRP A 195 0.04 -17.74 14.56
N VAL A 196 0.05 -18.16 15.83
CA VAL A 196 1.26 -18.64 16.52
C VAL A 196 1.67 -20.01 16.01
N SER A 197 0.72 -20.94 15.98
CA SER A 197 0.94 -22.32 15.53
C SER A 197 1.19 -22.35 14.02
N PHE A 198 0.37 -21.64 13.25
CA PHE A 198 0.50 -21.56 11.81
C PHE A 198 1.80 -20.86 11.39
N GLY A 199 2.16 -19.76 12.08
CA GLY A 199 3.42 -19.05 11.83
C GLY A 199 4.65 -19.95 12.00
N LEU A 200 4.63 -20.90 12.95
CA LEU A 200 5.72 -21.88 13.09
C LEU A 200 5.77 -22.87 11.92
N LYS A 201 4.61 -23.35 11.47
CA LYS A 201 4.48 -24.37 10.42
C LYS A 201 4.75 -23.82 9.02
N ASN A 202 4.31 -22.60 8.74
CA ASN A 202 4.05 -22.14 7.39
C ASN A 202 5.01 -21.06 6.89
N GLN A 203 6.27 -21.10 7.33
CA GLN A 203 7.30 -20.15 6.89
C GLN A 203 7.55 -20.18 5.37
N GLY A 204 7.32 -21.33 4.71
CA GLY A 204 7.53 -21.49 3.27
C GLY A 204 6.35 -21.12 2.37
N ALA A 205 5.11 -21.05 2.89
CA ALA A 205 3.98 -20.63 2.06
C ALA A 205 3.95 -19.12 1.78
N PHE A 206 4.73 -18.33 2.52
CA PHE A 206 4.98 -16.92 2.17
C PHE A 206 5.78 -16.77 0.87
N ASP A 207 6.39 -17.85 0.36
CA ASP A 207 7.02 -17.90 -0.95
C ASP A 207 6.04 -18.38 -2.06
N LEU A 208 4.81 -18.77 -1.70
CA LEU A 208 3.76 -19.05 -2.69
C LEU A 208 3.14 -17.72 -3.11
N ASP A 209 3.53 -17.27 -4.30
CA ASP A 209 3.01 -16.07 -4.98
C ASP A 209 1.54 -16.23 -5.40
N LEU A 210 0.64 -16.55 -4.47
CA LEU A 210 -0.78 -16.64 -4.76
C LEU A 210 -1.34 -15.25 -5.01
N MET A 211 -1.78 -15.00 -6.24
CA MET A 211 -2.37 -13.72 -6.64
C MET A 211 -3.86 -13.68 -6.29
N TYR A 212 -4.61 -14.71 -6.68
CA TYR A 212 -6.02 -14.89 -6.34
C TYR A 212 -6.52 -16.29 -6.71
N PHE A 213 -7.60 -16.79 -6.09
CA PHE A 213 -8.41 -17.85 -6.68
C PHE A 213 -9.33 -17.32 -7.78
N GLY A 214 -9.29 -17.93 -8.98
CA GLY A 214 -10.15 -17.60 -10.12
C GLY A 214 -11.58 -18.12 -9.97
N ASP A 215 -12.45 -17.82 -10.94
CA ASP A 215 -13.88 -18.21 -10.92
C ASP A 215 -14.10 -19.72 -10.91
N ASP A 216 -13.15 -20.47 -11.46
CA ASP A 216 -13.12 -21.94 -11.42
C ASP A 216 -12.61 -22.50 -10.09
N GLY A 217 -12.35 -21.63 -9.11
CA GLY A 217 -11.79 -21.97 -7.81
C GLY A 217 -10.31 -22.34 -7.87
N LYS A 218 -9.62 -22.20 -9.01
CA LYS A 218 -8.18 -22.52 -9.12
C LYS A 218 -7.32 -21.37 -8.61
N PRO A 219 -6.20 -21.67 -7.91
CA PRO A 219 -5.22 -20.65 -7.58
C PRO A 219 -4.59 -20.11 -8.86
N VAL A 220 -4.60 -18.80 -8.99
CA VAL A 220 -3.83 -18.04 -9.96
C VAL A 220 -2.66 -17.45 -9.21
N PHE A 221 -1.45 -17.75 -9.70
CA PHE A 221 -0.21 -17.25 -9.13
C PHE A 221 0.23 -15.98 -9.84
N MET A 222 1.07 -15.20 -9.17
CA MET A 222 1.66 -14.01 -9.75
C MET A 222 2.50 -14.39 -10.99
N PRO A 223 2.56 -13.53 -12.02
CA PRO A 223 3.54 -13.69 -13.06
C PRO A 223 4.97 -13.62 -12.48
N PRO A 224 5.97 -14.24 -13.13
CA PRO A 224 7.35 -14.12 -12.70
C PRO A 224 7.76 -12.65 -12.53
N ALA A 225 8.41 -12.34 -11.42
CA ALA A 225 8.95 -11.01 -11.18
C ALA A 225 10.07 -10.66 -12.18
N ASP A 226 10.26 -9.36 -12.42
CA ASP A 226 11.31 -8.86 -13.31
C ASP A 226 12.71 -9.13 -12.72
N GLU A 227 12.84 -8.98 -11.40
CA GLU A 227 14.09 -9.19 -10.67
C GLU A 227 13.82 -9.67 -9.22
N PRO A 228 14.80 -10.31 -8.55
CA PRO A 228 14.64 -10.71 -7.15
C PRO A 228 14.46 -9.50 -6.22
N VAL A 229 13.86 -9.71 -5.05
CA VAL A 229 13.81 -8.66 -4.02
C VAL A 229 15.23 -8.37 -3.51
N PRO A 230 15.61 -7.09 -3.35
CA PRO A 230 16.92 -6.74 -2.80
C PRO A 230 16.97 -6.96 -1.29
N SER A 231 15.82 -6.96 -0.63
CA SER A 231 15.65 -7.30 0.78
C SER A 231 14.33 -8.05 0.99
N LYS A 232 14.39 -9.17 1.72
CA LYS A 232 13.19 -9.92 2.13
C LYS A 232 12.56 -9.27 3.36
N ASN A 233 11.22 -9.25 3.42
CA ASN A 233 10.54 -8.96 4.68
C ASN A 233 10.60 -10.17 5.63
N HIS A 234 10.19 -9.97 6.87
CA HIS A 234 10.21 -10.98 7.91
C HIS A 234 8.80 -11.20 8.48
N PRO A 235 8.02 -12.16 7.94
CA PRO A 235 6.74 -12.56 8.52
C PRO A 235 6.90 -12.98 9.99
N TYR A 236 5.80 -12.91 10.73
CA TYR A 236 5.74 -13.32 12.11
C TYR A 236 6.13 -14.79 12.27
N SER A 237 7.00 -15.04 13.24
CA SER A 237 7.33 -16.37 13.73
C SER A 237 7.46 -16.30 15.24
N PRO A 238 6.99 -17.31 15.99
CA PRO A 238 7.23 -17.39 17.42
C PRO A 238 8.72 -17.59 17.77
N GLN A 239 9.58 -17.83 16.76
CA GLN A 239 11.02 -18.04 16.93
C GLN A 239 11.86 -16.79 16.62
N THR A 240 11.26 -15.69 16.16
CA THR A 240 11.97 -14.47 15.77
C THR A 240 11.44 -13.25 16.50
N THR A 241 12.27 -12.20 16.56
CA THR A 241 11.86 -10.91 17.13
C THR A 241 11.34 -9.99 16.03
N GLN A 242 10.24 -9.28 16.32
CA GLN A 242 9.69 -8.27 15.43
C GLN A 242 10.65 -7.08 15.29
N LYS A 243 10.77 -6.56 14.07
CA LYS A 243 11.56 -5.38 13.75
C LYS A 243 10.66 -4.22 13.37
N LEU A 244 11.13 -2.99 13.60
CA LEU A 244 10.49 -1.79 13.07
C LEU A 244 10.77 -1.71 11.57
N GLU A 245 9.93 -2.40 10.81
CA GLU A 245 9.99 -2.46 9.35
C GLU A 245 8.57 -2.51 8.78
N PRO A 246 8.20 -1.63 7.84
CA PRO A 246 8.98 -0.46 7.39
C PRO A 246 9.16 0.56 8.52
N VAL A 247 10.24 1.34 8.47
CA VAL A 247 10.40 2.49 9.36
C VAL A 247 9.41 3.57 8.91
N PRO A 248 8.57 4.13 9.80
CA PRO A 248 7.68 5.23 9.45
C PRO A 248 8.45 6.41 8.85
N PRO A 249 7.92 7.08 7.81
CA PRO A 249 8.61 8.20 7.20
C PRO A 249 8.71 9.36 8.19
N VAL A 250 9.76 10.17 8.01
CA VAL A 250 9.97 11.43 8.72
C VAL A 250 9.93 12.59 7.72
N ALA A 251 9.80 13.81 8.22
CA ALA A 251 9.87 15.02 7.41
C ALA A 251 11.16 15.04 6.55
N HIS A 252 11.02 15.39 5.28
CA HIS A 252 12.11 15.39 4.30
C HIS A 252 11.91 16.49 3.25
N GLU A 253 13.00 17.01 2.72
CA GLU A 253 12.98 18.09 1.73
C GLU A 253 12.62 17.57 0.33
N HIS A 254 13.25 16.46 -0.06
CA HIS A 254 13.17 15.82 -1.36
C HIS A 254 13.07 14.31 -1.22
N PHE A 255 12.69 13.64 -2.31
CA PHE A 255 12.62 12.19 -2.34
C PHE A 255 13.97 11.54 -1.98
N VAL A 256 13.90 10.57 -1.07
CA VAL A 256 14.96 9.62 -0.77
C VAL A 256 14.34 8.23 -0.75
N ASP A 257 14.95 7.26 -1.41
CA ASP A 257 14.41 5.90 -1.47
C ASP A 257 14.71 5.12 -0.17
N THR A 258 13.81 5.23 0.81
CA THR A 258 13.98 4.62 2.14
C THR A 258 13.32 3.25 2.27
N PHE A 259 12.55 2.80 1.26
CA PHE A 259 11.88 1.49 1.24
C PHE A 259 12.54 0.52 0.26
N ALA A 260 13.80 0.78 -0.09
CA ALA A 260 14.58 0.08 -1.09
C ALA A 260 14.71 -1.43 -0.85
#